data_AF-A0AAN0IYM0-F1
#
_entry.id   AF-A0AAN0IYM0-F1
#
_cell.length_a   1.000
_cell.length_b   1.000
_cell.length_c   1.000
_cell.angle_alpha   90.00
_cell.angle_beta   90.00
_cell.angle_gamma   90.00
#
_symmetry.space_group_name_H-M   'P 1'
#
loop_
_entity.id
_entity.type
_entity.pdbx_description
1 polymer ?
#
loop_
_entity_poly.entity_id
_entity_poly.type
_entity_poly.pdbx_seq_one_letter_code
_entity_poly.pdbx_strand_id
1 'polypeptide(L)'
;MEQVSYQLQSLGPLANVDETRQWLTNNRFAPYVSLFANYGGTDLLRLSRKDLMDLCGPADGIRLYNALHIRSVKRIYISFEEGTAYNAIFLEELTAAHFKDCIARRLSIAPSVITAIQLQHTYGYGILVNVDDLVSKASIYQ
;
A
#
# COMPACT_ATOMS: atom_id res chain seq x y z
N MET A 1 23.60 -6.51 11.61
CA MET A 1 22.18 -6.16 11.76
C MET A 1 21.48 -6.49 10.46
N GLU A 2 20.84 -7.65 10.40
CA GLU A 2 20.04 -8.08 9.26
C GLU A 2 18.90 -7.09 9.06
N GLN A 3 18.96 -6.35 7.95
CA GLN A 3 17.82 -5.59 7.45
C GLN A 3 16.80 -6.62 6.93
N VAL A 4 15.89 -7.04 7.80
CA VAL A 4 14.71 -7.79 7.37
C VAL A 4 13.80 -6.79 6.66
N SER A 5 14.00 -6.65 5.35
CA SER A 5 13.12 -5.91 4.48
C SER A 5 11.81 -6.68 4.35
N TYR A 6 10.78 -6.29 5.10
CA TYR A 6 9.39 -6.68 4.79
C TYR A 6 8.92 -5.92 3.55
N GLN A 7 9.58 -6.13 2.41
CA GLN A 7 9.08 -5.65 1.14
C GLN A 7 8.08 -6.67 0.62
N LEU A 8 6.82 -6.25 0.59
CA LEU A 8 5.85 -6.79 -0.37
C LEU A 8 6.40 -6.49 -1.76
N GLN A 9 7.31 -7.33 -2.23
CA GLN A 9 7.96 -7.15 -3.51
C GLN A 9 6.92 -7.47 -4.58
N SER A 10 6.34 -6.46 -5.21
CA SER A 10 5.44 -6.67 -6.35
C SER A 10 6.26 -7.04 -7.58
N LEU A 11 5.72 -7.91 -8.43
CA LEU A 11 6.34 -8.21 -9.73
C LEU A 11 6.05 -7.06 -10.69
N GLY A 12 7.09 -6.47 -11.28
CA GLY A 12 6.95 -5.44 -12.30
C GLY A 12 6.70 -6.03 -13.70
N PRO A 13 6.07 -5.29 -14.63
CA PRO A 13 5.82 -5.77 -16.00
C PRO A 13 7.11 -5.97 -16.82
N LEU A 14 8.17 -5.23 -16.51
CA LEU A 14 9.47 -5.35 -17.17
C LEU A 14 10.35 -6.45 -16.58
N ALA A 15 9.86 -7.19 -15.57
CA ALA A 15 10.63 -8.27 -14.97
C ALA A 15 10.94 -9.34 -16.03
N ASN A 16 12.20 -9.79 -16.08
CA ASN A 16 12.60 -10.88 -16.96
C ASN A 16 12.15 -12.24 -16.39
N VAL A 17 12.44 -13.31 -17.14
CA VAL A 17 12.03 -14.67 -16.76
C VAL A 17 12.67 -15.11 -15.44
N ASP A 18 13.96 -14.84 -15.22
CA ASP A 18 14.65 -15.27 -14.00
C ASP A 18 14.18 -14.48 -12.77
N GLU A 19 13.95 -13.17 -12.92
CA GLU A 19 13.32 -12.34 -11.89
C GLU A 19 11.92 -12.84 -11.53
N THR A 20 11.14 -13.25 -12.54
CA THR A 20 9.79 -13.82 -12.35
C THR A 20 9.85 -15.15 -11.60
N ARG A 21 10.78 -16.05 -11.93
CA ARG A 21 11.00 -17.31 -11.22
C ARG A 21 11.43 -17.09 -9.77
N GLN A 22 12.32 -16.13 -9.54
CA GLN A 22 12.75 -15.77 -8.20
C GLN A 22 11.59 -15.21 -7.38
N TRP A 23 10.76 -14.35 -7.99
CA TRP A 23 9.57 -13.81 -7.35
C TRP A 23 8.58 -14.90 -6.95
N LEU A 24 8.31 -15.87 -7.83
CA LEU A 24 7.45 -17.02 -7.52
C LEU A 24 7.99 -17.82 -6.33
N THR A 25 9.30 -18.08 -6.30
CA THR A 25 9.97 -18.78 -5.19
C THR A 25 9.82 -18.02 -3.87
N ASN A 26 10.10 -16.71 -3.88
CA ASN A 26 10.03 -15.84 -2.70
C ASN A 26 8.59 -15.71 -2.16
N ASN A 27 7.59 -15.76 -3.03
CA ASN A 27 6.18 -15.64 -2.67
C ASN A 27 5.48 -16.98 -2.40
N ARG A 28 6.24 -18.05 -2.14
CA ARG A 28 5.73 -19.40 -1.83
C ARG A 28 4.91 -20.03 -2.97
N PHE A 29 5.31 -19.76 -4.21
CA PHE A 29 4.80 -20.36 -5.44
C PHE A 29 5.86 -21.19 -6.17
N ALA A 30 6.88 -21.68 -5.45
CA ALA A 30 7.93 -22.56 -5.99
C ALA A 30 7.41 -23.76 -6.81
N PRO A 31 6.29 -24.44 -6.46
CA PRO A 31 5.74 -25.53 -7.27
C PRO A 31 5.34 -25.15 -8.70
N TYR A 32 5.09 -23.87 -8.98
CA TYR A 32 4.65 -23.36 -10.28
C TYR A 32 5.77 -22.72 -11.11
N VAL A 33 7.01 -22.72 -10.60
CA VAL A 33 8.17 -22.14 -11.31
C VAL A 33 8.42 -22.83 -12.65
N SER A 34 8.24 -24.16 -12.71
CA SER A 34 8.36 -24.92 -13.96
C SER A 34 7.21 -24.63 -14.92
N LEU A 35 5.99 -24.45 -14.40
CA LEU A 35 4.80 -24.13 -15.20
C LEU A 35 4.93 -22.78 -15.90
N PHE A 36 5.50 -21.79 -15.21
CA PHE A 36 5.72 -20.44 -15.73
C PHE A 36 7.17 -20.21 -16.19
N ALA A 37 7.89 -21.26 -16.55
CA ALA A 37 9.33 -21.19 -16.80
C ALA A 37 9.73 -20.20 -17.92
N ASN A 38 8.84 -19.87 -18.85
CA ASN A 38 9.11 -18.96 -19.96
C ASN A 38 8.36 -17.61 -19.84
N TYR A 39 7.72 -17.34 -18.70
CA TYR A 39 6.92 -16.14 -18.51
C TYR A 39 7.80 -15.02 -17.97
N GLY A 40 7.82 -13.88 -18.66
CA GLY A 40 8.27 -12.63 -18.06
C GLY A 40 7.17 -11.99 -17.21
N GLY A 41 7.49 -10.86 -16.57
CA GLY A 41 6.55 -10.13 -15.72
C GLY A 41 5.29 -9.71 -16.47
N THR A 42 5.44 -9.21 -17.71
CA THR A 42 4.30 -8.84 -18.57
C THR A 42 3.40 -10.03 -18.88
N ASP A 43 3.97 -11.20 -19.19
CA ASP A 43 3.18 -12.38 -19.55
C ASP A 43 2.42 -12.91 -18.33
N LEU A 44 3.08 -12.97 -17.18
CA LEU A 44 2.48 -13.47 -15.95
C LEU A 44 1.38 -12.53 -15.42
N LEU A 45 1.59 -11.21 -15.52
CA LEU A 45 0.60 -10.20 -15.14
C LEU A 45 -0.60 -10.12 -16.09
N ARG A 46 -0.49 -10.65 -17.32
CA ARG A 46 -1.62 -10.69 -18.27
C ARG A 46 -2.59 -11.83 -18.02
N LEU A 47 -2.19 -12.85 -17.26
CA LEU A 47 -3.06 -13.98 -16.95
C LEU A 47 -4.26 -13.51 -16.13
N SER A 48 -5.46 -13.87 -16.60
CA SER A 48 -6.68 -13.58 -15.87
C SER A 48 -6.76 -14.45 -14.62
N ARG A 49 -7.62 -14.04 -13.68
CA ARG A 49 -7.93 -14.86 -12.50
C ARG A 49 -8.41 -16.27 -12.90
N LYS A 50 -9.15 -16.39 -14.00
CA LYS A 50 -9.63 -17.68 -14.50
C LYS A 50 -8.47 -18.55 -14.98
N ASP A 51 -7.57 -17.99 -15.79
CA ASP A 51 -6.41 -18.74 -16.30
C ASP A 51 -5.55 -19.30 -15.16
N LEU A 52 -5.31 -18.48 -14.12
CA LEU A 52 -4.55 -18.91 -12.95
C LEU A 52 -5.28 -19.99 -12.13
N MET A 53 -6.61 -19.95 -12.04
CA MET A 53 -7.38 -21.02 -11.39
C MET A 53 -7.35 -22.31 -12.21
N ASP A 54 -7.41 -22.22 -13.54
CA ASP A 54 -7.37 -23.38 -14.42
C ASP A 54 -5.97 -24.03 -14.43
N LEU A 55 -4.90 -23.23 -14.31
CA LEU A 55 -3.51 -23.68 -14.30
C LEU A 55 -3.01 -24.16 -12.93
N CYS A 56 -3.32 -23.43 -11.86
CA CYS A 56 -2.79 -23.69 -10.51
C CYS A 56 -3.81 -24.37 -9.57
N GLY A 57 -5.06 -24.50 -10.00
CA GLY A 57 -6.19 -24.87 -9.15
C GLY A 57 -6.84 -23.65 -8.47
N PRO A 58 -8.08 -23.80 -7.97
CA PRO A 58 -8.88 -22.67 -7.49
C PRO A 58 -8.24 -21.93 -6.32
N ALA A 59 -7.70 -22.64 -5.33
CA ALA A 59 -7.10 -22.02 -4.14
C ALA A 59 -5.82 -21.25 -4.48
N ASP A 60 -4.88 -21.90 -5.15
CA ASP A 60 -3.57 -21.32 -5.45
C ASP A 60 -3.62 -20.30 -6.61
N GLY A 61 -4.51 -20.50 -7.58
CA GLY A 61 -4.76 -19.52 -8.64
C GLY A 61 -5.31 -18.20 -8.10
N ILE A 62 -6.25 -18.26 -7.15
CA ILE A 62 -6.74 -17.06 -6.45
C ILE A 62 -5.61 -16.39 -5.66
N ARG A 63 -4.82 -17.17 -4.92
CA ARG A 63 -3.70 -16.65 -4.11
C ARG A 63 -2.67 -15.96 -5.00
N LEU A 64 -2.31 -16.56 -6.12
CA LEU A 64 -1.35 -16.04 -7.07
C LEU A 64 -1.88 -14.78 -7.78
N TYR A 65 -3.13 -14.79 -8.25
CA TYR A 65 -3.75 -13.61 -8.86
C TYR A 65 -3.71 -12.40 -7.92
N ASN A 66 -4.09 -12.61 -6.65
CA ASN A 66 -4.08 -11.56 -5.65
C ASN A 66 -2.66 -11.09 -5.33
N ALA A 67 -1.66 -11.97 -5.32
CA ALA A 67 -0.27 -11.59 -5.08
C ALA A 67 0.31 -10.75 -6.23
N LEU A 68 -0.04 -11.09 -7.48
CA LEU A 68 0.37 -10.37 -8.69
C LEU A 68 -0.32 -9.01 -8.83
N HIS A 69 -1.59 -8.94 -8.45
CA HIS A 69 -2.45 -7.75 -8.64
C HIS A 69 -2.76 -7.03 -7.33
N ILE A 70 -2.00 -7.28 -6.26
CA ILE A 70 -2.30 -6.71 -4.95
C ILE A 70 -2.22 -5.18 -5.05
N ARG A 71 -3.37 -4.54 -4.85
CA ARG A 71 -3.43 -3.12 -4.51
C ARG A 71 -3.37 -3.09 -3.00
N SER A 72 -2.23 -2.69 -2.45
CA SER A 72 -2.03 -2.58 -1.02
C SER A 72 -2.82 -1.39 -0.48
N VAL A 73 -4.14 -1.54 -0.37
CA VAL A 73 -4.97 -0.54 0.29
C VAL A 73 -4.67 -0.60 1.78
N LYS A 74 -3.88 0.34 2.29
CA LYS A 74 -3.58 0.42 3.72
C LYS A 74 -4.69 1.20 4.41
N ARG A 75 -5.20 0.65 5.50
CA ARG A 75 -6.15 1.32 6.38
C ARG A 75 -5.36 2.03 7.47
N ILE A 76 -5.46 3.36 7.52
CA ILE A 76 -4.93 4.18 8.60
C ILE A 76 -6.11 4.69 9.42
N TYR A 77 -6.03 4.54 10.72
CA TYR A 77 -7.03 5.10 11.64
C TYR A 77 -6.52 6.44 12.15
N ILE A 78 -7.29 7.50 11.89
CA ILE A 78 -6.95 8.86 12.32
C ILE A 78 -8.02 9.37 13.28
N SER A 79 -7.57 10.00 14.36
CA SER A 79 -8.37 10.82 15.23
C SER A 79 -7.85 12.25 15.17
N PHE A 80 -8.74 13.24 15.15
CA PHE A 80 -8.36 14.66 15.15
C PHE A 80 -8.29 15.23 16.57
N GLU A 81 -8.89 14.53 17.53
CA GLU A 81 -8.88 14.90 18.94
C GLU A 81 -8.53 13.64 19.76
N GLU A 82 -7.64 13.78 20.74
CA GLU A 82 -7.24 12.68 21.60
C GLU A 82 -8.46 12.12 22.35
N GLY A 83 -8.61 10.79 22.38
CA GLY A 83 -9.73 10.13 23.06
C GLY A 83 -11.06 10.13 22.30
N THR A 84 -11.12 10.65 21.07
CA THR A 84 -12.33 10.59 20.23
C THR A 84 -12.34 9.36 19.30
N ALA A 85 -13.41 9.21 18.52
CA ALA A 85 -13.60 8.07 17.64
C ALA A 85 -12.57 8.05 16.50
N TYR A 86 -11.83 6.94 16.40
CA TYR A 86 -10.91 6.70 15.31
C TYR A 86 -11.66 6.44 14.00
N ASN A 87 -11.26 7.16 12.95
CA ASN A 87 -11.85 7.04 11.64
C ASN A 87 -10.90 6.34 10.67
N ALA A 88 -11.40 5.35 9.94
CA ALA A 88 -10.61 4.68 8.91
C ALA A 88 -10.47 5.57 7.67
N ILE A 89 -9.23 5.76 7.22
CA ILE A 89 -8.87 6.30 5.92
C ILE A 89 -8.20 5.16 5.13
N PHE A 90 -8.66 4.97 3.91
CA PHE A 90 -8.10 4.00 2.97
C PHE A 90 -7.10 4.72 2.08
N LEU A 91 -5.86 4.25 2.06
CA LEU A 91 -4.86 4.72 1.12
C LEU A 91 -4.76 3.72 -0.02
N GLU A 92 -5.20 4.12 -1.20
CA GLU A 92 -5.02 3.34 -2.43
C GLU A 92 -3.56 3.39 -2.89
N GLU A 93 -2.88 4.50 -2.60
CA GLU A 93 -1.47 4.72 -2.86
C GLU A 93 -0.71 5.04 -1.57
N LEU A 94 0.43 4.39 -1.36
CA LEU A 94 1.30 4.61 -0.19
C LEU A 94 2.23 5.80 -0.40
N THR A 95 1.65 6.94 -0.79
CA THR A 95 2.36 8.18 -1.04
C THR A 95 1.95 9.24 -0.01
N ALA A 96 2.90 10.10 0.37
CA ALA A 96 2.62 11.23 1.24
C ALA A 96 1.59 12.19 0.62
N ALA A 97 1.58 12.32 -0.71
CA ALA A 97 0.61 13.13 -1.46
C ALA A 97 -0.82 12.60 -1.31
N HIS A 98 -1.03 11.29 -1.53
CA HIS A 98 -2.35 10.69 -1.36
C HIS A 98 -2.83 10.74 0.10
N PHE A 99 -1.92 10.53 1.05
CA PHE A 99 -2.22 10.69 2.47
C PHE A 99 -2.66 12.12 2.81
N LYS A 100 -1.91 13.11 2.31
CA LYS A 100 -2.20 14.54 2.46
C LYS A 100 -3.56 14.91 1.88
N ASP A 101 -3.91 14.41 0.69
CA ASP A 101 -5.22 14.64 0.08
C ASP A 101 -6.36 14.04 0.93
N CYS A 102 -6.14 12.85 1.49
CA CYS A 102 -7.13 12.22 2.36
C CYS A 102 -7.35 12.99 3.67
N ILE A 103 -6.29 13.50 4.30
CA ILE A 103 -6.40 14.36 5.49
C ILE A 103 -7.07 15.68 5.16
N ALA A 104 -6.62 16.37 4.09
CA ALA A 104 -7.16 17.65 3.66
C ALA A 104 -8.68 17.58 3.40
N ARG A 105 -9.13 16.54 2.68
CA ARG A 105 -10.54 16.28 2.43
C ARG A 105 -11.34 16.08 3.72
N ARG A 106 -10.76 15.38 4.70
CA ARG A 106 -11.43 15.11 5.97
C ARG A 106 -11.53 16.37 6.86
N LEU A 107 -10.54 17.24 6.78
CA LEU A 107 -10.51 18.54 7.44
C LEU A 107 -11.28 19.63 6.66
N SER A 108 -11.81 19.32 5.47
CA SER A 108 -12.46 20.29 4.57
C SER A 108 -11.57 21.49 4.20
N ILE A 109 -10.27 21.24 4.03
CA ILE A 109 -9.28 22.23 3.59
C ILE A 109 -8.66 21.85 2.25
N ALA A 110 -8.09 22.81 1.52
CA ALA A 110 -7.35 22.53 0.31
C ALA A 110 -6.01 21.84 0.64
N PRO A 111 -5.58 20.78 -0.08
CA PRO A 111 -4.30 20.13 0.17
C PRO A 111 -3.11 21.09 0.10
N SER A 112 -3.19 22.15 -0.70
CA SER A 112 -2.14 23.18 -0.81
C SER A 112 -1.85 23.91 0.50
N VAL A 113 -2.81 23.95 1.43
CA VAL A 113 -2.65 24.58 2.75
C VAL A 113 -1.77 23.74 3.67
N ILE A 114 -1.76 22.42 3.50
CA ILE A 114 -0.91 21.52 4.28
C ILE A 114 0.52 21.59 3.72
N THR A 115 1.39 22.38 4.35
CA THR A 115 2.78 22.53 3.89
C THR A 115 3.65 21.34 4.28
N ALA A 116 3.41 20.77 5.46
CA ALA A 116 4.11 19.59 5.95
C ALA A 116 3.19 18.68 6.76
N ILE A 117 3.54 17.40 6.79
CA ILE A 117 2.93 16.37 7.63
C ILE A 117 4.07 15.77 8.45
N GLN A 118 4.08 16.03 9.75
CA GLN A 118 5.12 15.56 10.65
C GLN A 118 4.59 14.36 11.45
N LEU A 119 5.35 13.26 11.45
CA LEU A 119 5.04 12.06 12.20
C LEU A 119 5.85 12.03 13.50
N GLN A 120 5.18 12.15 14.64
CA GLN A 120 5.80 12.04 15.94
C GLN A 120 5.42 10.71 16.59
N HIS A 121 6.41 9.89 16.89
CA HIS A 121 6.19 8.65 17.63
C HIS A 121 5.88 8.96 19.09
N THR A 122 4.73 8.49 19.57
CA THR A 122 4.42 8.43 21.00
C THR A 122 4.68 7.02 21.50
N TYR A 123 5.36 6.90 22.65
CA TYR A 123 5.63 5.60 23.27
C TYR A 123 4.31 4.93 23.68
N GLY A 124 3.83 4.00 22.84
CA GLY A 124 2.87 2.97 23.22
C GLY A 124 1.56 2.89 22.44
N TYR A 125 1.08 3.95 21.76
CA TYR A 125 -0.32 3.94 21.29
C TYR A 125 -0.62 4.58 19.92
N GLY A 126 0.37 5.13 19.21
CA GLY A 126 0.11 5.68 17.88
C GLY A 126 1.22 6.54 17.29
N ILE A 127 0.92 7.16 16.15
CA ILE A 127 1.73 8.19 15.51
C ILE A 127 0.89 9.47 15.53
N LEU A 128 1.41 10.53 16.15
CA LEU A 128 0.80 11.85 16.06
C LEU A 128 1.16 12.46 14.71
N VAL A 129 0.14 12.95 14.00
CA VAL A 129 0.30 13.61 12.70
C VAL A 129 0.07 15.10 12.93
N ASN A 130 1.13 15.88 12.94
CA ASN A 130 1.03 17.33 12.99
C ASN A 130 0.95 17.86 11.55
N VAL A 131 -0.11 18.60 11.27
CA VAL A 131 -0.31 19.32 10.01
C VAL A 131 0.09 20.75 10.32
N ASP A 132 1.20 21.23 9.73
CA ASP A 132 1.68 22.59 9.99
C ASP A 132 0.57 23.58 9.68
N ASP A 133 0.09 24.22 10.74
CA ASP A 133 -1.03 25.13 10.70
C ASP A 133 -0.49 26.51 10.31
N LEU A 134 -0.75 26.93 9.07
CA LEU A 134 -0.81 28.36 8.76
C LEU A 134 -2.14 28.99 9.23
N VAL A 135 -2.83 28.41 10.22
CA VAL A 135 -3.84 29.12 11.03
C VAL A 135 -3.23 29.57 12.36
N SER A 136 -2.19 30.40 12.26
CA SER A 136 -1.96 31.44 13.28
C SER A 136 -2.43 32.77 12.71
N LYS A 137 -3.76 33.01 12.63
CA LYS A 137 -4.47 34.31 12.64
C LYS A 137 -5.85 34.25 11.94
N ALA A 138 -6.86 33.78 12.65
CA ALA A 138 -8.30 34.11 12.52
C ALA A 138 -9.04 33.07 13.39
N SER A 139 -9.31 33.26 14.68
CA SER A 139 -10.20 34.29 15.21
C SER A 139 -9.89 34.52 16.69
N ILE A 140 -9.10 35.56 16.94
CA ILE A 140 -9.43 36.52 18.01
C ILE A 140 -10.24 37.57 17.24
N TYR A 141 -11.42 37.96 17.76
CA TYR A 141 -12.47 38.77 17.12
C TYR A 141 -13.50 38.00 16.27
N GLN A 142 -14.42 37.28 16.92
CA GLN A 142 -15.81 37.75 17.14
C GLN A 142 -16.49 36.88 18.19
#